data_AF-A0A538QPF2-F1
#
_entry.id   AF-A0A538QPF2-F1
#
_cell.length_a   1.000
_cell.length_b   1.000
_cell.length_c   1.000
_cell.angle_alpha   90.00
_cell.angle_beta   90.00
_cell.angle_gamma   90.00
#
_symmetry.space_group_name_H-M   'P 1'
#
loop_
_entity.id
_entity.type
_entity.pdbx_description
1 polymer ?
#
loop_
_entity_poly.entity_id
_entity_poly.type
_entity_poly.pdbx_seq_one_letter_code
_entity_poly.pdbx_strand_id
1 'polypeptide(L)'
;LGRRISAARAYEIGLVNQVVARGGLRAAVEAVLAELATCAPLSLRCAKAAIERGYGKPLTEGLDIERECYDVTLYSDDRDEGLAAFAEGRPPQYRGR
;
A
#
# COMPACT_ATOMS: atom_id res chain seq x y z
N LEU A 1 2.76 -9.56 32.37
CA LEU A 1 1.70 -8.65 32.88
C LEU A 1 0.92 -8.10 31.68
N GLY A 2 -0.34 -8.51 31.47
CA GLY A 2 -1.18 -8.08 30.34
C GLY A 2 -1.83 -6.71 30.52
N ARG A 3 -1.02 -5.66 30.66
CA ARG A 3 -1.52 -4.27 30.84
C ARG A 3 -2.12 -3.75 29.55
N ARG A 4 -3.27 -3.06 29.65
CA ARG A 4 -3.89 -2.37 28.52
C ARG A 4 -3.15 -1.06 28.21
N ILE A 5 -3.12 -0.67 26.94
CA ILE A 5 -2.55 0.60 26.47
C ILE A 5 -3.64 1.49 25.88
N SER A 6 -3.42 2.81 25.89
CA SER A 6 -4.31 3.76 25.21
C SER A 6 -4.13 3.72 23.69
N ALA A 7 -5.13 4.20 22.95
CA ALA A 7 -5.03 4.35 21.49
C ALA A 7 -3.85 5.27 21.09
N ALA A 8 -3.67 6.38 21.82
CA ALA A 8 -2.54 7.27 21.62
C ALA A 8 -1.19 6.54 21.78
N ARG A 9 -1.05 5.74 22.84
CA ARG A 9 0.17 4.96 23.05
C ARG A 9 0.37 3.91 21.96
N ALA A 10 -0.70 3.26 21.50
CA ALA A 10 -0.62 2.30 20.40
C ALA A 10 -0.13 2.96 19.11
N TYR A 11 -0.53 4.19 18.83
CA TYR A 11 -0.04 4.95 17.67
C TYR A 11 1.43 5.33 17.81
N GLU A 12 1.83 5.87 18.97
CA GLU A 12 3.22 6.27 19.24
C GLU A 12 4.24 5.14 19.06
N ILE A 13 3.84 3.90 19.39
CA ILE A 13 4.72 2.72 19.26
C ILE A 13 4.60 2.02 17.90
N GLY A 14 3.79 2.55 16.97
CA GLY A 14 3.60 1.96 15.64
C GLY A 14 2.71 0.72 15.61
N LEU A 15 1.91 0.45 16.67
CA LEU A 15 0.98 -0.67 16.68
C LEU A 15 -0.27 -0.41 15.81
N VAL A 16 -0.68 0.86 15.69
CA VAL A 16 -1.78 1.29 14.82
C VAL A 16 -1.33 2.46 13.95
N ASN A 17 -1.85 2.54 12.73
CA ASN A 17 -1.45 3.57 11.76
C ASN A 17 -2.21 4.90 11.92
N GLN A 18 -3.35 4.91 12.62
CA GLN A 18 -4.16 6.11 12.80
C GLN A 18 -5.04 5.99 14.05
N VAL A 19 -5.26 7.11 14.74
CA VAL A 19 -6.21 7.23 15.86
C VAL A 19 -7.22 8.32 15.52
N VAL A 20 -8.51 8.02 15.72
CA VAL A 20 -9.60 8.94 15.43
C VAL A 20 -10.53 9.08 16.64
N ALA A 21 -11.30 10.17 16.66
CA ALA A 21 -12.33 10.37 17.68
C ALA A 21 -13.36 9.23 17.66
N ARG A 22 -14.00 8.98 18.80
CA ARG A 22 -15.04 7.96 18.94
C ARG A 22 -16.15 8.21 17.91
N GLY A 23 -16.52 7.19 17.16
CA GLY A 23 -17.51 7.28 16.07
C GLY A 23 -16.92 7.61 14.69
N GLY A 24 -15.66 8.09 14.61
CA GLY A 24 -15.01 8.45 13.36
C GLY A 24 -14.36 7.29 12.59
N LEU A 25 -14.36 6.07 13.14
CA LEU A 25 -13.65 4.93 12.55
C LEU A 25 -14.11 4.63 11.11
N ARG A 26 -15.42 4.64 10.87
CA ARG A 26 -15.96 4.29 9.55
C ARG A 26 -15.54 5.30 8.48
N ALA A 27 -15.66 6.59 8.77
CA ALA A 27 -15.24 7.64 7.85
C ALA A 27 -13.74 7.57 7.53
N ALA A 28 -12.90 7.30 8.53
CA ALA A 28 -11.46 7.16 8.33
C ALA A 28 -11.11 5.93 7.46
N VAL A 29 -11.78 4.80 7.68
CA VAL A 29 -11.60 3.61 6.83
C VAL A 29 -12.07 3.87 5.40
N GLU A 30 -13.22 4.51 5.22
CA GLU A 30 -13.74 4.86 3.89
C GLU A 30 -12.80 5.80 3.13
N ALA A 31 -12.17 6.76 3.80
CA ALA A 31 -11.16 7.64 3.19
C ALA A 31 -9.94 6.84 2.69
N VAL A 32 -9.38 5.95 3.51
CA VAL A 32 -8.26 5.09 3.10
C VAL A 32 -8.64 4.18 1.94
N LEU A 33 -9.84 3.59 1.97
CA LEU A 33 -10.32 2.76 0.87
C LEU A 33 -10.52 3.56 -0.42
N ALA A 34 -10.99 4.80 -0.33
CA ALA A 34 -11.12 5.68 -1.48
C ALA A 34 -9.76 5.96 -2.13
N GLU A 35 -8.73 6.22 -1.33
CA GLU A 35 -7.35 6.39 -1.83
C GLU A 35 -6.83 5.11 -2.50
N LEU A 36 -6.94 3.96 -1.83
CA LEU A 36 -6.49 2.69 -2.37
C LEU A 36 -7.23 2.29 -3.66
N ALA A 37 -8.50 2.65 -3.78
CA ALA A 37 -9.31 2.38 -4.98
C ALA A 37 -8.83 3.16 -6.21
N THR A 38 -8.06 4.24 -6.04
CA THR A 38 -7.46 4.99 -7.16
C THR A 38 -6.15 4.39 -7.64
N CYS A 39 -5.57 3.42 -6.93
CA CYS A 39 -4.28 2.84 -7.25
C CYS A 39 -4.40 1.58 -8.13
N ALA A 40 -3.35 1.27 -8.89
CA ALA A 40 -3.28 0.06 -9.72
C ALA A 40 -3.34 -1.20 -8.85
N PRO A 41 -4.37 -2.08 -9.00
CA PRO A 41 -4.55 -3.23 -8.12
C PRO A 41 -3.38 -4.20 -8.13
N LEU A 42 -2.75 -4.42 -9.30
CA LEU A 42 -1.60 -5.32 -9.42
C LEU A 42 -0.39 -4.74 -8.68
N SER A 43 -0.10 -3.45 -8.86
CA SER A 43 0.99 -2.76 -8.18
C SER A 43 0.83 -2.76 -6.66
N LEU A 44 -0.39 -2.54 -6.14
CA LEU A 44 -0.65 -2.63 -4.70
C LEU A 44 -0.35 -4.03 -4.15
N ARG A 45 -0.77 -5.09 -4.86
CA ARG A 45 -0.49 -6.48 -4.46
C ARG A 45 1.01 -6.77 -4.46
N CYS A 46 1.72 -6.39 -5.54
CA CYS A 46 3.15 -6.59 -5.66
C CYS A 46 3.95 -5.82 -4.61
N ALA A 47 3.61 -4.55 -4.37
CA ALA A 47 4.27 -3.74 -3.33
C ALA A 47 4.08 -4.36 -1.94
N LYS A 48 2.87 -4.80 -1.60
CA LYS A 48 2.61 -5.48 -0.32
C LYS A 48 3.39 -6.78 -0.19
N ALA A 49 3.43 -7.59 -1.25
CA ALA A 49 4.18 -8.84 -1.28
C ALA A 49 5.70 -8.62 -1.12
N ALA A 50 6.25 -7.59 -1.76
CA ALA A 50 7.66 -7.23 -1.64
C ALA A 50 8.02 -6.86 -0.19
N ILE A 51 7.18 -6.04 0.47
CA ILE A 51 7.35 -5.67 1.88
C ILE A 51 7.28 -6.91 2.78
N GLU A 52 6.24 -7.73 2.64
CA GLU A 52 6.03 -8.91 3.49
C GLU A 52 7.15 -9.96 3.33
N ARG A 53 7.60 -10.21 2.10
CA ARG A 53 8.64 -11.21 1.81
C ARG A 53 10.05 -10.69 2.13
N GLY A 54 10.30 -9.40 1.92
CA GLY A 54 11.60 -8.77 2.16
C GLY A 54 11.84 -8.38 3.62
N TYR A 55 10.80 -8.24 4.44
CA TYR A 55 10.95 -7.85 5.83
C TYR A 55 11.83 -8.83 6.62
N GLY A 56 12.86 -8.30 7.28
CA GLY A 56 13.81 -9.11 8.05
C GLY A 56 14.87 -9.85 7.22
N LYS A 57 14.92 -9.65 5.90
CA LYS A 57 15.96 -10.20 5.02
C LYS A 57 17.16 -9.26 4.89
N PRO A 58 18.35 -9.79 4.54
CA PRO A 58 19.46 -8.96 4.10
C PRO A 58 19.05 -8.06 2.92
N LEU A 59 19.62 -6.85 2.85
CA LEU A 59 19.25 -5.87 1.83
C LEU A 59 19.32 -6.43 0.40
N THR A 60 20.35 -7.22 0.09
CA THR A 60 20.50 -7.82 -1.25
C THR A 60 19.34 -8.75 -1.60
N GLU A 61 18.94 -9.62 -0.67
CA GLU A 61 17.80 -10.52 -0.86
C GLU A 61 16.48 -9.74 -0.94
N GLY A 62 16.34 -8.68 -0.15
CA GLY A 62 15.19 -7.77 -0.22
C GLY A 62 15.05 -7.09 -1.58
N LEU A 63 16.15 -6.64 -2.18
CA LEU A 63 16.18 -6.02 -3.51
C LEU A 63 15.86 -7.04 -4.61
N ASP A 64 16.30 -8.29 -4.48
CA ASP A 64 15.94 -9.36 -5.42
C ASP A 64 14.44 -9.65 -5.36
N ILE A 65 13.85 -9.75 -4.16
CA ILE A 65 12.41 -9.89 -3.95
C ILE A 65 11.63 -8.71 -4.53
N GLU A 66 12.10 -7.48 -4.30
CA GLU A 66 11.49 -6.27 -4.86
C GLU A 66 11.48 -6.33 -6.40
N ARG A 67 12.60 -6.72 -7.01
CA ARG A 67 12.72 -6.87 -8.47
C ARG A 67 11.73 -7.91 -8.99
N GLU A 68 11.64 -9.09 -8.38
CA GLU A 68 10.65 -10.11 -8.78
C GLU A 68 9.22 -9.58 -8.76
N CYS A 69 8.85 -8.84 -7.70
CA CYS A 69 7.53 -8.24 -7.59
C CYS A 69 7.29 -7.13 -8.63
N TYR A 70 8.33 -6.34 -8.94
CA TYR A 70 8.25 -5.29 -9.93
C TYR A 70 8.14 -5.83 -11.36
N ASP A 71 8.84 -6.93 -11.68
CA ASP A 71 8.79 -7.60 -12.99
C ASP A 71 7.36 -8.03 -13.37
N VAL A 72 6.54 -8.42 -12.40
CA VAL A 72 5.12 -8.72 -12.62
C VAL A 72 4.33 -7.48 -13.09
N THR A 73 4.67 -6.29 -12.58
CA THR A 73 3.99 -5.03 -12.94
C THR A 73 4.51 -4.42 -14.24
N LEU A 74 5.69 -4.83 -14.70
CA LEU A 74 6.34 -4.27 -15.88
C LEU A 74 5.56 -4.50 -17.17
N TYR A 75 4.76 -5.56 -17.23
CA TYR A 75 4.03 -5.98 -18.43
C TYR A 75 2.50 -5.83 -18.31
N SER A 76 2.01 -5.12 -17.31
CA SER A 76 0.57 -4.93 -17.08
C SER A 76 0.02 -3.73 -17.86
N ASP A 77 -1.23 -3.83 -18.32
CA ASP A 77 -1.96 -2.71 -18.97
C ASP A 77 -1.97 -1.47 -18.06
N ASP A 78 -2.08 -1.68 -16.75
CA ASP A 78 -2.11 -0.61 -15.74
C ASP A 78 -0.82 0.22 -15.71
N ARG A 79 0.32 -0.36 -16.07
CA ARG A 79 1.58 0.37 -16.15
C ARG A 79 1.56 1.36 -17.31
N ASP A 80 1.15 0.89 -18.49
CA ASP A 80 1.09 1.71 -19.70
C ASP A 80 0.07 2.83 -19.53
N GLU A 81 -1.09 2.51 -18.96
CA GLU A 81 -2.11 3.50 -18.60
C GLU A 81 -1.60 4.51 -17.57
N GLY A 82 -0.86 4.08 -16.55
CA GLY A 82 -0.27 4.98 -15.56
C GLY A 82 0.72 5.97 -16.18
N LEU A 83 1.55 5.50 -17.13
CA LEU A 83 2.49 6.35 -17.87
C LEU A 83 1.76 7.33 -18.80
N ALA A 84 0.73 6.87 -19.52
CA ALA A 84 -0.08 7.69 -20.41
C ALA A 84 -0.85 8.77 -19.63
N ALA A 85 -1.54 8.38 -18.56
CA ALA A 85 -2.31 9.30 -17.71
C ALA A 85 -1.42 10.38 -17.08
N PHE A 86 -0.21 10.00 -16.65
CA PHE A 86 0.78 10.95 -16.13
C PHE A 86 1.23 11.94 -17.21
N ALA A 87 1.57 11.47 -18.42
CA ALA A 87 1.98 12.33 -19.53
C ALA A 87 0.86 13.28 -19.99
N GLU A 88 -0.39 12.83 -19.91
CA GLU A 88 -1.59 13.59 -20.29
C GLU A 88 -2.15 14.47 -19.17
N GLY A 89 -1.63 14.38 -17.94
CA GLY A 89 -2.10 15.14 -16.79
C GLY A 89 -3.54 14.80 -16.36
N ARG A 90 -3.99 13.56 -16.60
CA ARG A 90 -5.33 13.08 -16.26
C ARG A 90 -5.29 11.97 -15.20
N PRO A 91 -6.40 11.70 -14.51
CA PRO A 91 -6.50 10.52 -13.65
C PRO A 91 -6.36 9.22 -14.45
N PRO A 92 -5.60 8.22 -13.95
CA PRO A 92 -5.48 6.92 -14.59
C PRO A 92 -6.73 6.04 -14.38
N GLN A 93 -6.96 5.12 -15.31
CA GLN A 93 -8.06 4.15 -15.27
C GLN A 93 -7.53 2.71 -15.19
N TYR A 94 -7.19 2.28 -13.98
CA TYR A 94 -6.66 0.95 -13.75
C TYR A 94 -7.72 -0.17 -13.84
N ARG A 95 -7.33 -1.31 -14.41
CA ARG A 95 -8.16 -2.50 -14.65
C ARG A 95 -7.63 -3.75 -13.97
N GLY A 96 -6.44 -3.69 -13.36
CA GLY A 96 -5.89 -4.77 -12.54
C GLY A 96 -5.34 -5.95 -13.33
N ARG A 97 -4.93 -5.71 -14.58
CA ARG A 97 -4.37 -6.70 -15.52
C ARG A 97 -3.14 -6.13 -16.22
#